data_AF-A0A7J6P5H2-F1
#
_entry.id   AF-A0A7J6P5H2-F1
#
_cell.length_a   1.000
_cell.length_b   1.000
_cell.length_c   1.000
_cell.angle_alpha   90.00
_cell.angle_beta   90.00
_cell.angle_gamma   90.00
#
_symmetry.space_group_name_H-M   'P 1'
#
loop_
_entity.id
_entity.type
_entity.pdbx_description
1 polymer ?
#
loop_
_entity_poly.entity_id
_entity_poly.type
_entity_poly.pdbx_seq_one_letter_code
_entity_poly.pdbx_strand_id
1 'polypeptide(L)'
;MITDWEKIADTYLVTIGPSYFEEISTFNTDRFAEEVINNATRAGVDLNTLVMTLNYDLGADPKGNGSVIFAEGRGFYFFSQRRAVSKIELAKKHGLRGIGLLGSDDLLADLYPWDERSLLYGLATNL
;
A
#
# COMPACT_ATOMS: atom_id res chain seq x y z
N MET A 1 -5.89 -1.39 25.88
CA MET A 1 -6.49 -2.06 24.71
C MET A 1 -7.79 -1.34 24.41
N ILE A 2 -7.95 -0.83 23.19
CA ILE A 2 -9.24 -0.30 22.73
C ILE A 2 -10.03 -1.52 22.27
N THR A 3 -11.03 -1.95 23.04
CA THR A 3 -11.69 -3.26 22.87
C THR A 3 -12.96 -3.22 22.02
N ASP A 4 -13.30 -2.08 21.43
CA ASP A 4 -14.60 -1.84 20.80
C ASP A 4 -14.50 -1.31 19.36
N TRP A 5 -13.37 -1.52 18.68
CA TRP A 5 -13.20 -1.10 17.29
C TRP A 5 -14.39 -1.59 16.43
N GLU A 6 -14.69 -2.88 16.48
CA GLU A 6 -15.78 -3.53 15.71
C GLU A 6 -17.17 -2.87 15.84
N LYS A 7 -17.39 -2.05 16.88
CA LYS A 7 -18.66 -1.33 17.09
C LYS A 7 -18.74 0.02 16.37
N ILE A 8 -17.65 0.48 15.77
CA ILE A 8 -17.50 1.85 15.25
C ILE A 8 -17.33 1.87 13.73
N ALA A 9 -16.73 0.83 13.14
CA ALA A 9 -16.54 0.75 11.69
C ALA A 9 -16.60 -0.69 11.17
N ASP A 10 -17.28 -0.88 10.03
CA ASP A 10 -17.33 -2.13 9.27
C ASP A 10 -16.06 -2.38 8.44
N THR A 11 -15.23 -1.35 8.25
CA THR A 11 -14.01 -1.41 7.46
C THR A 11 -12.96 -0.44 7.97
N TYR A 12 -11.73 -0.94 8.15
CA TYR A 12 -10.56 -0.14 8.52
C TYR A 12 -9.66 0.06 7.32
N LEU A 13 -9.19 1.28 7.13
CA LEU A 13 -8.16 1.58 6.15
C LEU A 13 -6.84 1.72 6.89
N VAL A 14 -5.87 0.84 6.59
CA VAL A 14 -4.50 1.02 7.08
C VAL A 14 -3.60 1.43 5.93
N THR A 15 -3.05 2.63 6.07
CA THR A 15 -2.24 3.24 5.02
C THR A 15 -0.78 2.92 5.21
N ILE A 16 -0.23 2.20 4.24
CA ILE A 16 1.22 2.09 4.06
C ILE A 16 1.59 3.26 3.15
N GLY A 17 1.99 4.37 3.76
CA GLY A 17 2.12 5.65 3.07
C GLY A 17 3.53 6.22 3.04
N PRO A 18 3.84 7.01 1.98
CA PRO A 18 5.15 7.61 1.75
C PRO A 18 5.61 8.29 3.04
N SER A 19 6.82 7.95 3.45
CA SER A 19 7.45 8.62 4.57
C SER A 19 8.60 9.44 4.02
N TYR A 20 8.59 10.75 4.27
CA TYR A 20 9.74 11.62 4.05
C TYR A 20 10.81 11.33 5.11
N PHE A 21 11.37 10.12 5.15
CA PHE A 21 12.39 9.73 6.12
C PHE A 21 13.63 9.11 5.43
N GLU A 22 14.76 9.24 6.13
CA GLU A 22 16.12 9.03 5.64
C GLU A 22 16.54 7.55 5.54
N GLU A 23 15.73 6.60 6.05
CA GLU A 23 16.06 5.16 6.02
C GLU A 23 15.00 4.32 5.31
N ILE A 24 15.43 3.72 4.20
CA ILE A 24 14.61 3.41 3.02
C ILE A 24 14.55 1.91 2.72
N SER A 25 15.53 1.16 3.21
CA SER A 25 15.75 -0.24 2.84
C SER A 25 14.58 -1.16 3.23
N THR A 26 13.68 -0.69 4.09
CA THR A 26 12.57 -1.47 4.65
C THR A 26 11.20 -0.96 4.20
N PHE A 27 11.11 0.24 3.63
CA PHE A 27 9.85 0.87 3.25
C PHE A 27 9.18 0.15 2.05
N ASN A 28 7.85 -0.02 2.10
CA ASN A 28 7.03 -0.76 1.12
C ASN A 28 7.43 -2.23 0.86
N THR A 29 8.29 -2.80 1.68
CA THR A 29 8.63 -4.22 1.64
C THR A 29 7.48 -5.08 2.18
N ASP A 30 7.50 -6.36 1.84
CA ASP A 30 6.53 -7.32 2.38
C ASP A 30 6.69 -7.46 3.91
N ARG A 31 7.92 -7.38 4.42
CA ARG A 31 8.19 -7.37 5.86
C ARG A 31 7.50 -6.20 6.58
N PHE A 32 7.61 -4.99 6.02
CA PHE A 32 6.93 -3.83 6.59
C PHE A 32 5.40 -4.01 6.61
N ALA A 33 4.84 -4.51 5.51
CA ALA A 33 3.41 -4.80 5.43
C ALA A 33 2.98 -5.87 6.45
N GLU A 34 3.77 -6.93 6.63
CA GLU A 34 3.51 -7.96 7.65
C GLU A 34 3.59 -7.39 9.08
N GLU A 35 4.52 -6.49 9.37
CA GLU A 35 4.59 -5.80 10.68
C GLU A 35 3.34 -4.97 10.95
N VAL A 36 2.84 -4.24 9.95
CA VAL A 36 1.58 -3.47 10.05
C VAL A 36 0.39 -4.39 10.33
N ILE A 37 0.27 -5.50 9.59
CA ILE A 37 -0.79 -6.51 9.81
C ILE A 37 -0.69 -7.09 11.22
N ASN A 38 0.51 -7.50 11.65
CA ASN A 38 0.74 -8.06 12.98
C ASN A 38 0.37 -7.07 14.10
N ASN A 39 0.64 -5.78 13.90
CA ASN A 39 0.25 -4.75 14.86
C ASN A 39 -1.27 -4.56 14.91
N ALA A 40 -1.97 -4.60 13.76
CA ALA A 40 -3.44 -4.58 13.72
C ALA A 40 -4.04 -5.79 14.45
N THR A 41 -3.51 -6.99 14.21
CA THR A 41 -3.93 -8.22 14.93
C THR A 41 -3.72 -8.09 16.43
N ARG A 42 -2.55 -7.60 16.87
CA ARG A 42 -2.25 -7.36 18.31
C ARG A 42 -3.16 -6.30 18.93
N ALA A 43 -3.66 -5.36 18.14
CA ALA A 43 -4.62 -4.36 18.57
C ALA A 43 -6.06 -4.89 18.64
N GLY A 44 -6.30 -6.13 18.21
CA GLY A 44 -7.64 -6.76 18.20
C GLY A 44 -8.49 -6.38 16.99
N VAL A 45 -7.88 -5.94 15.89
CA VAL A 45 -8.61 -5.69 14.64
C VAL A 45 -8.91 -7.01 13.96
N ASP A 46 -10.19 -7.26 13.63
CA ASP A 46 -10.56 -8.35 12.74
C ASP A 46 -10.01 -8.07 11.33
N LEU A 47 -9.07 -8.89 10.88
CA LEU A 47 -8.41 -8.72 9.60
C LEU A 47 -9.39 -8.80 8.41
N ASN A 48 -10.53 -9.48 8.56
CA ASN A 48 -11.55 -9.53 7.50
C ASN A 48 -12.24 -8.18 7.26
N THR A 49 -12.04 -7.20 8.16
CA THR A 49 -12.51 -5.81 8.04
C THR A 49 -11.39 -4.86 7.60
N LEU A 50 -10.15 -5.32 7.53
CA LEU A 50 -8.99 -4.49 7.24
C LEU A 50 -8.69 -4.41 5.75
N VAL A 51 -8.68 -3.19 5.20
CA VAL A 51 -8.21 -2.87 3.85
C VAL A 51 -6.83 -2.22 3.95
N MET A 52 -5.85 -2.82 3.28
CA MET A 52 -4.52 -2.24 3.14
C MET A 52 -4.52 -1.23 2.00
N THR A 53 -4.29 0.05 2.27
CA THR A 53 -4.24 1.07 1.23
C THR A 53 -2.81 1.35 0.80
N LEU A 54 -2.55 1.20 -0.50
CA LEU A 54 -1.26 1.44 -1.15
C LEU A 54 -1.24 2.86 -1.71
N ASN A 55 -0.20 3.62 -1.38
CA ASN A 55 -0.03 4.94 -1.97
C ASN A 55 0.53 4.86 -3.40
N TYR A 56 -0.19 5.46 -4.34
CA TYR A 56 0.28 5.70 -5.70
C TYR A 56 0.79 7.13 -5.85
N ASP A 57 1.81 7.32 -6.68
CA ASP A 57 2.29 8.64 -7.08
C ASP A 57 2.90 8.60 -8.49
N LEU A 58 2.63 9.66 -9.25
CA LEU A 58 2.57 9.71 -10.71
C LEU A 58 3.83 9.18 -11.37
N GLY A 59 3.73 7.99 -11.96
CA GLY A 59 4.64 7.52 -13.01
C GLY A 59 6.11 7.51 -12.62
N ALA A 60 6.39 7.60 -11.32
CA ALA A 60 7.71 7.92 -10.82
C ALA A 60 8.68 6.75 -11.00
N ASP A 61 8.17 5.51 -11.12
CA ASP A 61 8.89 4.32 -11.59
C ASP A 61 7.96 3.09 -11.57
N PRO A 62 6.94 2.99 -12.45
CA PRO A 62 5.93 1.93 -12.34
C PRO A 62 6.52 0.51 -12.45
N LYS A 63 7.64 0.37 -13.18
CA LYS A 63 8.33 -0.91 -13.41
C LYS A 63 9.57 -1.11 -12.53
N GLY A 64 10.03 -0.11 -11.78
CA GLY A 64 11.21 -0.26 -10.93
C GLY A 64 10.87 -0.27 -9.43
N ASN A 65 11.65 0.43 -8.63
CA ASN A 65 11.77 0.10 -7.20
C ASN A 65 10.82 0.89 -6.29
N GLY A 66 10.04 1.82 -6.84
CA GLY A 66 9.09 2.64 -6.07
C GLY A 66 9.78 3.78 -5.32
N SER A 67 10.77 4.41 -5.95
CA SER A 67 11.54 5.50 -5.35
C SER A 67 12.00 6.52 -6.37
N VAL A 68 11.93 7.80 -6.01
CA VAL A 68 12.60 8.92 -6.70
C VAL A 68 13.56 9.57 -5.73
N ILE A 69 14.80 9.81 -6.15
CA ILE A 69 15.77 10.58 -5.37
C ILE A 69 15.84 11.99 -5.96
N PHE A 70 15.53 12.99 -5.16
CA PHE A 70 15.64 14.39 -5.56
C PHE A 70 17.10 14.85 -5.55
N ALA A 71 17.39 15.94 -6.27
CA ALA A 71 18.74 16.51 -6.39
C ALA A 71 19.36 16.87 -5.03
N GLU A 72 18.54 17.15 -4.01
CA GLU A 72 18.94 17.46 -2.64
C GLU A 72 19.23 16.21 -1.79
N GLY A 73 19.22 15.01 -2.38
CA GLY A 73 19.46 13.73 -1.71
C GLY A 73 18.27 13.16 -0.96
N ARG A 74 17.15 13.90 -0.88
CA ARG A 74 15.89 13.40 -0.28
C ARG A 74 15.27 12.35 -1.18
N GLY A 75 14.92 11.20 -0.61
CA GLY A 75 14.14 10.17 -1.27
C GLY A 75 12.64 10.37 -1.11
N PHE A 76 11.89 10.09 -2.16
CA PHE A 76 10.44 9.95 -2.16
C PHE A 76 10.07 8.52 -2.54
N TYR A 77 9.18 7.90 -1.78
CA TYR A 77 8.90 6.47 -1.90
C TYR A 77 7.42 6.19 -2.06
N PHE A 78 7.08 5.41 -3.06
CA PHE A 78 5.71 5.06 -3.44
C PHE A 78 5.65 3.57 -3.80
N PHE A 79 4.46 3.04 -4.08
CA PHE A 79 4.35 1.65 -4.55
C PHE A 79 4.67 1.57 -6.04
N SER A 80 5.66 0.76 -6.42
CA SER A 80 5.74 0.29 -7.82
C SER A 80 4.75 -0.83 -8.08
N GLN A 81 4.44 -1.11 -9.35
CA GLN A 81 3.47 -2.15 -9.73
C GLN A 81 3.85 -3.52 -9.15
N ARG A 82 5.13 -3.90 -9.24
CA ARG A 82 5.64 -5.16 -8.66
C ARG A 82 5.42 -5.22 -7.15
N ARG A 83 5.68 -4.13 -6.44
CA ARG A 83 5.53 -4.06 -4.97
C ARG A 83 4.07 -4.04 -4.54
N ALA A 84 3.19 -3.47 -5.36
CA ALA A 84 1.75 -3.49 -5.13
C ALA A 84 1.16 -4.88 -5.37
N VAL A 85 1.55 -5.54 -6.47
CA VAL A 85 1.13 -6.92 -6.77
C VAL A 85 1.55 -7.89 -5.67
N SER A 86 2.76 -7.75 -5.09
CA SER A 86 3.16 -8.62 -3.97
C SER A 86 2.26 -8.48 -2.73
N LYS A 87 1.54 -7.35 -2.58
CA LYS A 87 0.58 -7.17 -1.48
C LYS A 87 -0.71 -7.94 -1.69
N ILE A 88 -1.06 -8.33 -2.91
CA ILE A 88 -2.20 -9.21 -3.18
C ILE A 88 -2.01 -10.54 -2.44
N GLU A 89 -0.84 -11.14 -2.58
CA GLU A 89 -0.53 -12.42 -1.93
C GLU A 89 -0.49 -12.30 -0.41
N LEU A 90 0.04 -11.20 0.13
CA LEU A 90 -0.04 -10.93 1.58
C LEU A 90 -1.48 -10.75 2.05
N ALA A 91 -2.30 -10.00 1.32
CA ALA A 91 -3.70 -9.78 1.67
C ALA A 91 -4.47 -11.11 1.70
N LYS A 92 -4.27 -11.97 0.69
CA LYS A 92 -4.83 -13.33 0.64
C LYS A 92 -4.34 -14.18 1.79
N LYS A 93 -3.02 -14.22 2.04
CA LYS A 93 -2.38 -15.00 3.12
C LYS A 93 -2.95 -14.65 4.50
N HIS A 94 -3.22 -13.38 4.76
CA HIS A 94 -3.68 -12.90 6.07
C HIS A 94 -5.21 -12.73 6.17
N GLY A 95 -5.96 -13.05 5.12
CA GLY A 95 -7.42 -12.92 5.11
C GLY A 95 -7.91 -11.47 5.21
N LEU A 96 -7.17 -10.52 4.61
CA LEU A 96 -7.56 -9.11 4.61
C LEU A 96 -8.84 -8.90 3.78
N ARG A 97 -9.62 -7.86 4.13
CA ARG A 97 -10.82 -7.45 3.37
C ARG A 97 -10.51 -7.13 1.91
N GLY A 98 -9.35 -6.51 1.69
CA GLY A 98 -8.91 -6.13 0.36
C GLY A 98 -7.73 -5.16 0.36
N ILE A 99 -7.47 -4.64 -0.84
CA ILE A 99 -6.44 -3.64 -1.09
C ILE A 99 -7.12 -2.39 -1.66
N GLY A 100 -6.79 -1.24 -1.08
CA GLY A 100 -7.21 0.07 -1.58
C GLY A 100 -6.07 0.80 -2.26
N LEU A 101 -6.41 1.75 -3.13
CA LEU A 101 -5.47 2.71 -3.68
C LEU A 101 -5.75 4.07 -3.03
N LEU A 102 -4.71 4.72 -2.51
CA LEU A 102 -4.75 6.07 -1.97
C LEU A 102 -3.75 6.92 -2.74
N GLY A 103 -4.09 8.15 -3.13
CA GLY A 103 -3.16 9.02 -3.84
C GLY A 103 -3.53 10.47 -3.69
N SER A 104 -2.72 11.35 -4.28
CA SER A 104 -2.88 12.80 -4.25
C SER A 104 -3.76 13.31 -5.40
N ASP A 105 -4.35 14.49 -5.20
CA ASP A 105 -5.49 15.01 -5.96
C ASP A 105 -5.27 15.23 -7.47
N ASP A 106 -4.03 15.18 -7.97
CA ASP A 106 -3.73 15.65 -9.34
C ASP A 106 -3.31 14.57 -10.36
N LEU A 107 -3.29 13.28 -9.98
CA LEU A 107 -2.41 12.32 -10.67
C LEU A 107 -3.07 10.96 -11.03
N LEU A 108 -3.93 10.94 -12.05
CA LEU A 108 -4.79 9.79 -12.42
C LEU A 108 -4.11 8.64 -13.20
N ALA A 109 -2.85 8.77 -13.64
CA ALA A 109 -2.23 7.78 -14.53
C ALA A 109 -2.15 6.37 -13.93
N ASP A 110 -1.92 6.28 -12.62
CA ASP A 110 -1.90 5.02 -11.86
C ASP A 110 -3.28 4.42 -11.60
N LEU A 111 -4.35 5.10 -12.03
CA LEU A 111 -5.72 4.65 -11.95
C LEU A 111 -6.31 4.28 -13.32
N TYR A 112 -5.53 4.35 -14.41
CA TYR A 112 -6.02 3.95 -15.73
C TYR A 112 -6.03 2.42 -15.85
N PRO A 113 -7.19 1.75 -15.95
CA PRO A 113 -7.27 0.29 -16.00
C PRO A 113 -6.87 -0.28 -17.37
N TRP A 114 -6.50 0.57 -18.33
CA TRP A 114 -6.05 0.19 -19.68
C TRP A 114 -4.57 0.50 -19.93
N ASP A 115 -3.87 1.21 -19.03
CA ASP A 115 -2.44 1.48 -19.18
C ASP A 115 -1.65 0.37 -18.47
N GLU A 116 -0.83 -0.40 -19.20
CA GLU A 116 -0.02 -1.47 -18.60
C GLU A 116 0.96 -0.99 -17.52
N ARG A 117 1.23 0.31 -17.47
CA ARG A 117 2.11 0.96 -16.49
C ARG A 117 1.36 1.39 -15.23
N SER A 118 0.03 1.35 -15.23
CA SER A 118 -0.81 1.75 -14.10
C SER A 118 -0.73 0.74 -12.96
N LEU A 119 -0.73 1.24 -11.73
CA LEU A 119 -0.93 0.43 -10.53
C LEU A 119 -2.28 -0.30 -10.55
N LEU A 120 -3.37 0.39 -10.92
CA LEU A 120 -4.69 -0.24 -11.01
C LEU A 120 -4.70 -1.37 -12.04
N TYR A 121 -4.07 -1.18 -13.20
CA TYR A 121 -3.93 -2.24 -14.20
C TYR A 121 -3.19 -3.45 -13.62
N GLY A 122 -2.06 -3.21 -12.95
CA GLY A 122 -1.26 -4.27 -12.34
C GLY A 122 -2.01 -5.05 -11.28
N LEU A 123 -2.76 -4.35 -10.42
CA LEU A 123 -3.61 -5.01 -9.43
C LEU A 123 -4.73 -5.80 -10.11
N ALA A 124 -5.51 -5.18 -10.99
CA ALA A 124 -6.67 -5.79 -11.62
C ALA A 124 -6.34 -7.06 -12.44
N THR A 125 -5.13 -7.14 -13.01
CA THR A 125 -4.69 -8.30 -13.79
C THR A 125 -4.04 -9.41 -12.95
N ASN A 126 -3.87 -9.21 -11.64
CA ASN A 126 -3.25 -10.18 -10.72
C ASN A 126 -4.16 -10.57 -9.52
N LEU A 127 -5.43 -10.13 -9.51
CA LEU A 127 -6.40 -10.50 -8.48
C LEU A 127 -6.84 -11.96 -8.57
#